data_AF-A0AAD4PR87-F1
#
_entry.id   AF-A0AAD4PR87-F1
#
_cell.length_a   1.000
_cell.length_b   1.000
_cell.length_c   1.000
_cell.angle_alpha   90.00
_cell.angle_beta   90.00
_cell.angle_gamma   90.00
#
_symmetry.space_group_name_H-M   'P 1'
#
loop_
_entity.id
_entity.type
_entity.pdbx_description
1 polymer ?
#
loop_
_entity_poly.entity_id
_entity_poly.type
_entity_poly.pdbx_seq_one_letter_code
_entity_poly.pdbx_strand_id
1 'polypeptide(L)'
;MITARTFLRVAHVLRRNYKCTLATTTLYRRITPLATVTASNNKSTAIKCRSYSQQKTEESTAELDSATYDRVCAETLDALSDYFDELVENANDLSGTDVAYGDGVLTVNLGQAHGTYVINRQTPNKQIWLSSPSSGPKRFDYVAGKWIYKHSGESLHQLLQLEIGQIIKMQPVDFMRLPYCS
;
A
#
# COMPACT_ATOMS: atom_id res chain seq x y z
N MET A 1 8.56 -42.07 28.72
CA MET A 1 9.70 -41.51 29.48
C MET A 1 10.79 -41.10 28.50
N ILE A 2 11.13 -39.81 28.54
CA ILE A 2 12.42 -39.19 28.17
C ILE A 2 12.73 -39.05 26.67
N THR A 3 12.33 -37.88 26.19
CA THR A 3 12.90 -36.99 25.18
C THR A 3 14.42 -37.07 24.97
N ALA A 4 14.88 -37.00 23.72
CA ALA A 4 16.22 -36.48 23.41
C ALA A 4 16.19 -35.64 22.13
N ARG A 5 16.07 -34.32 22.35
CA ARG A 5 16.32 -33.26 21.39
C ARG A 5 17.82 -33.17 21.14
N THR A 6 18.25 -33.18 19.88
CA THR A 6 19.56 -32.60 19.52
C THR A 6 19.49 -32.03 18.09
N PHE A 7 19.22 -30.73 17.99
CA PHE A 7 19.51 -29.96 16.77
C PHE A 7 20.64 -28.98 17.13
N LEU A 8 21.83 -29.23 16.60
CA LEU A 8 22.94 -28.29 16.63
C LEU A 8 22.89 -27.40 15.38
N ARG A 9 23.00 -26.09 15.61
CA ARG A 9 23.09 -24.98 14.65
C ARG A 9 24.31 -25.11 13.73
N VAL A 10 24.19 -24.67 12.46
CA VAL A 10 25.16 -23.75 11.80
C VAL A 10 24.42 -22.94 10.72
N ALA A 11 24.69 -21.63 10.70
CA ALA A 11 24.15 -20.63 9.78
C ALA A 11 24.90 -20.59 8.43
N HIS A 12 24.24 -20.17 7.35
CA HIS A 12 24.90 -19.39 6.28
C HIS A 12 23.85 -18.53 5.54
N VAL A 13 23.87 -17.24 5.82
CA VAL A 13 23.15 -16.17 5.09
C VAL A 13 23.98 -15.81 3.86
N LEU A 14 23.45 -16.03 2.65
CA LEU A 14 24.03 -15.47 1.43
C LEU A 14 23.38 -14.12 1.12
N ARG A 15 24.13 -13.06 1.38
CA ARG A 15 23.90 -11.70 0.86
C ARG A 15 24.04 -11.70 -0.66
N ARG A 16 23.10 -11.09 -1.39
CA ARG A 16 23.33 -10.63 -2.78
C ARG A 16 23.23 -9.11 -2.84
N ASN A 17 24.37 -8.51 -3.16
CA ASN A 17 24.57 -7.08 -3.35
C ASN A 17 24.29 -6.66 -4.80
N TYR A 18 23.67 -5.49 -4.90
CA TYR A 18 23.49 -4.50 -5.96
C TYR A 18 24.54 -4.44 -7.08
N LYS A 19 24.10 -4.19 -8.34
CA LYS A 19 24.81 -3.40 -9.36
C LYS A 19 23.84 -2.73 -10.35
N CYS A 20 23.72 -1.41 -10.27
CA CYS A 20 23.22 -0.55 -11.35
C CYS A 20 24.41 -0.09 -12.20
N THR A 21 24.29 -0.10 -13.53
CA THR A 21 25.37 0.35 -14.43
C THR A 21 24.82 1.37 -15.42
N LEU A 22 25.35 2.59 -15.36
CA LEU A 22 25.21 3.63 -16.39
C LEU A 22 25.95 3.21 -17.66
N ALA A 23 25.41 3.53 -18.82
CA ALA A 23 26.19 3.69 -20.05
C ALA A 23 25.57 4.80 -20.92
N THR A 24 26.19 5.97 -20.87
CA THR A 24 26.12 7.00 -21.92
C THR A 24 26.98 6.56 -23.11
N THR A 25 26.60 6.91 -24.35
CA THR A 25 27.50 7.43 -25.41
C THR A 25 26.76 7.58 -26.75
N THR A 26 26.70 8.85 -27.16
CA THR A 26 26.70 9.47 -28.50
C THR A 26 27.12 8.61 -29.69
N LEU A 27 26.33 8.60 -30.78
CA LEU A 27 26.90 8.55 -32.14
C LEU A 27 26.06 9.34 -33.16
N TYR A 28 26.76 10.29 -33.76
CA TYR A 28 26.35 11.21 -34.81
C TYR A 28 26.37 10.49 -36.16
N ARG A 29 25.29 10.57 -36.96
CA ARG A 29 25.36 10.33 -38.40
C ARG A 29 24.48 11.32 -39.16
N ARG A 30 25.17 12.22 -39.87
CA ARG A 30 24.66 13.10 -40.93
C ARG A 30 24.08 12.26 -42.07
N ILE A 31 22.88 12.62 -42.55
CA ILE A 31 22.50 12.57 -43.97
C ILE A 31 21.48 13.69 -44.26
N THR A 32 21.85 14.66 -45.10
CA THR A 32 20.96 15.53 -45.90
C THR A 32 20.86 14.92 -47.32
N PRO A 33 19.79 15.10 -48.14
CA PRO A 33 19.41 16.42 -48.66
C PRO A 33 17.92 16.71 -48.96
N LEU A 34 17.66 18.02 -48.97
CA LEU A 34 16.83 18.84 -49.88
C LEU A 34 15.78 18.16 -50.79
N ALA A 35 14.51 18.54 -50.62
CA ALA A 35 13.56 18.70 -51.72
C ALA A 35 12.53 19.80 -51.39
N THR A 36 12.50 20.81 -52.25
CA THR A 36 11.54 21.92 -52.28
C THR A 36 10.21 21.43 -52.85
N VAL A 37 9.09 21.65 -52.16
CA VAL A 37 7.77 21.67 -52.81
C VAL A 37 6.96 22.86 -52.31
N THR A 38 6.44 23.55 -53.32
CA THR A 38 5.67 24.77 -53.41
C THR A 38 4.30 24.77 -52.75
N ALA A 39 3.96 25.93 -52.18
CA ALA A 39 2.68 26.66 -52.27
C ALA A 39 1.33 26.04 -51.83
N SER A 40 0.62 26.85 -51.05
CA SER A 40 -0.81 27.23 -51.18
C SER A 40 -1.85 26.64 -50.20
N ASN A 41 -2.31 27.54 -49.33
CA ASN A 41 -3.68 27.84 -48.90
C ASN A 41 -4.57 26.81 -48.18
N ASN A 42 -4.92 27.23 -46.95
CA ASN A 42 -6.24 27.21 -46.31
C ASN A 42 -6.97 25.86 -46.20
N LYS A 43 -7.08 25.38 -44.96
CA LYS A 43 -8.37 25.33 -44.25
C LYS A 43 -8.15 25.06 -42.76
N SER A 44 -8.59 26.02 -41.96
CA SER A 44 -8.72 25.96 -40.52
C SER A 44 -9.48 24.71 -40.10
N THR A 45 -8.85 23.84 -39.33
CA THR A 45 -9.54 23.02 -38.35
C THR A 45 -8.82 23.23 -37.03
N ALA A 46 -9.50 23.96 -36.13
CA ALA A 46 -8.99 24.28 -34.81
C ALA A 46 -8.75 22.97 -34.05
N ILE A 47 -7.49 22.61 -33.82
CA ILE A 47 -7.15 21.66 -32.77
C ILE A 47 -7.49 22.37 -31.47
N LYS A 48 -8.68 22.06 -30.95
CA LYS A 48 -9.15 22.47 -29.63
C LYS A 48 -8.19 21.85 -28.62
N CYS A 49 -7.12 22.58 -28.31
CA CYS A 49 -6.25 22.27 -27.19
C CYS A 49 -7.16 22.24 -25.96
N ARG A 50 -7.44 21.04 -25.45
CA ARG A 50 -8.08 20.88 -24.15
C ARG A 50 -7.07 21.39 -23.13
N SER A 51 -7.12 22.68 -22.84
CA SER A 51 -6.56 23.22 -21.61
C SER A 51 -7.28 22.50 -20.48
N TYR A 52 -6.63 21.48 -19.92
CA TYR A 52 -7.04 20.92 -18.65
C TYR A 52 -6.77 22.02 -17.63
N SER A 53 -7.80 22.81 -17.34
CA SER A 53 -7.80 23.73 -16.22
C SER A 53 -7.55 22.88 -14.98
N GLN A 54 -6.29 22.78 -14.56
CA GLN A 54 -5.95 22.29 -13.24
C GLN A 54 -6.46 23.38 -12.29
N GLN A 55 -7.73 23.29 -11.91
CA GLN A 55 -8.15 23.86 -10.65
C GLN A 55 -7.38 23.11 -9.58
N LYS A 56 -6.24 23.70 -9.21
CA LYS A 56 -5.49 23.39 -8.01
C LYS A 56 -6.40 23.77 -6.86
N THR A 57 -7.22 22.82 -6.41
CA THR A 57 -7.88 22.93 -5.12
C THR A 57 -6.75 22.84 -4.11
N GLU A 58 -6.31 24.01 -3.64
CA GLU A 58 -5.39 24.14 -2.51
C GLU A 58 -6.17 23.74 -1.25
N GLU A 59 -6.45 22.44 -1.10
CA GLU A 59 -6.63 21.88 0.23
C GLU A 59 -5.25 21.94 0.88
N SER A 60 -5.13 22.85 1.86
CA SER A 60 -3.98 22.97 2.74
C SER A 60 -3.79 21.67 3.51
N THR A 61 -3.17 20.70 2.86
CA THR A 61 -2.54 19.56 3.50
C THR A 61 -1.36 20.15 4.25
N ALA A 62 -1.56 20.48 5.53
CA ALA A 62 -0.45 20.65 6.44
C ALA A 62 0.45 19.43 6.25
N GLU A 63 1.68 19.64 5.77
CA GLU A 63 2.61 18.54 5.56
C GLU A 63 2.75 17.80 6.89
N LEU A 64 2.27 16.56 6.94
CA LEU A 64 2.36 15.73 8.14
C LEU A 64 3.83 15.60 8.53
N ASP A 65 4.23 16.06 9.71
CA ASP A 65 5.63 15.96 10.12
C ASP A 65 6.02 14.48 10.30
N SER A 66 7.32 14.18 10.14
CA SER A 66 7.79 12.79 10.16
C SER A 66 7.55 12.11 11.50
N ALA A 67 7.75 12.82 12.61
CA ALA A 67 7.60 12.25 13.94
C ALA A 67 6.14 11.91 14.24
N THR A 68 5.22 12.78 13.85
CA THR A 68 3.78 12.53 13.93
C THR A 68 3.39 11.36 13.04
N TYR A 69 3.84 11.32 11.78
CA TYR A 69 3.58 10.16 10.91
C TYR A 69 4.04 8.84 11.56
N ASP A 70 5.27 8.79 12.05
CA ASP A 70 5.84 7.58 12.62
C ASP A 70 5.04 7.11 13.85
N ARG A 71 4.65 8.05 14.73
CA ARG A 71 3.83 7.75 15.91
C ARG A 71 2.44 7.24 15.54
N VAL A 72 1.71 7.99 14.71
CA VAL A 72 0.33 7.65 14.32
C VAL A 72 0.31 6.32 13.58
N CYS A 73 1.27 6.08 12.68
CA CYS A 73 1.35 4.84 11.93
C CYS A 73 1.67 3.65 12.83
N ALA A 74 2.59 3.79 13.78
CA ALA A 74 2.89 2.73 14.75
C ALA A 74 1.65 2.40 15.59
N GLU A 75 1.04 3.40 16.23
CA GLU A 75 -0.17 3.21 17.03
C GLU A 75 -1.33 2.57 16.24
N THR A 76 -1.46 2.90 14.95
CA THR A 76 -2.48 2.28 14.07
C THR A 76 -2.19 0.80 13.85
N LEU A 77 -0.94 0.45 13.49
CA LEU A 77 -0.58 -0.93 13.17
C LEU A 77 -0.53 -1.82 14.41
N ASP A 78 -0.09 -1.28 15.54
CA ASP A 78 -0.09 -1.98 16.84
C ASP A 78 -1.54 -2.33 17.23
N ALA A 79 -2.45 -1.36 17.19
CA ALA A 79 -3.87 -1.58 17.52
C ALA A 79 -4.57 -2.54 16.53
N LEU A 80 -4.21 -2.49 15.25
CA LEU A 80 -4.71 -3.46 14.27
C LEU A 80 -4.18 -4.86 14.56
N SER A 81 -2.88 -5.01 14.89
CA SER A 81 -2.27 -6.30 15.23
C SER A 81 -2.99 -6.95 16.40
N ASP A 82 -3.10 -6.22 17.52
CA ASP A 82 -3.77 -6.69 18.73
C ASP A 82 -5.21 -7.11 18.44
N TYR A 83 -5.92 -6.35 17.59
CA TYR A 83 -7.29 -6.67 17.26
C TYR A 83 -7.41 -7.89 16.34
N PHE A 84 -6.50 -8.05 15.38
CA PHE A 84 -6.49 -9.24 14.53
C PHE A 84 -6.15 -10.50 15.32
N ASP A 85 -5.25 -10.42 16.30
CA ASP A 85 -4.97 -11.53 17.22
C ASP A 85 -6.23 -11.94 17.99
N GLU A 86 -6.96 -10.98 18.59
CA GLU A 86 -8.24 -11.23 19.26
C GLU A 86 -9.27 -11.85 18.31
N LEU A 87 -9.37 -11.36 17.08
CA LEU A 87 -10.31 -11.87 16.09
C LEU A 87 -10.00 -13.32 15.70
N VAL A 88 -8.72 -13.62 15.45
CA VAL A 88 -8.27 -14.93 15.00
C VAL A 88 -8.34 -15.98 16.11
N GLU A 89 -8.04 -15.61 17.36
CA GLU A 89 -8.14 -16.52 18.50
C GLU A 89 -9.59 -16.97 18.76
N ASN A 90 -10.57 -16.09 18.50
CA ASN A 90 -11.99 -16.37 18.69
C ASN A 90 -12.65 -17.05 17.48
N ALA A 91 -12.05 -16.96 16.29
CA ALA A 91 -12.56 -17.52 15.04
C ALA A 91 -12.28 -19.03 14.90
N ASN A 92 -13.07 -19.85 15.60
CA ASN A 92 -12.93 -21.33 15.59
C ASN A 92 -13.28 -21.99 14.24
N ASP A 93 -13.92 -21.27 13.31
CA ASP A 93 -14.34 -21.75 12.00
C ASP A 93 -13.25 -21.61 10.93
N LEU A 94 -12.24 -20.78 11.17
CA LEU A 94 -11.13 -20.56 10.25
C LEU A 94 -9.93 -21.42 10.67
N SER A 95 -9.45 -22.26 9.76
CA SER A 95 -8.25 -23.09 10.00
C SER A 95 -7.04 -22.53 9.27
N GLY A 96 -5.87 -22.61 9.90
CA GLY A 96 -4.61 -22.12 9.34
C GLY A 96 -4.50 -20.60 9.32
N THR A 97 -5.17 -19.94 10.25
CA THR A 97 -5.06 -18.50 10.51
C THR A 97 -3.78 -18.18 11.27
N ASP A 98 -3.18 -17.04 10.98
CA ASP A 98 -1.95 -16.57 11.62
C ASP A 98 -1.82 -15.05 11.48
N VAL A 99 -1.29 -14.39 12.51
CA VAL A 99 -1.06 -12.94 12.53
C VAL A 99 0.41 -12.71 12.89
N ALA A 100 1.09 -11.93 12.07
CA ALA A 100 2.50 -11.61 12.27
C ALA A 100 2.74 -10.12 12.03
N TYR A 101 3.23 -9.43 13.06
CA TYR A 101 3.56 -8.01 12.98
C TYR A 101 5.02 -7.77 13.36
N GLY A 102 5.75 -7.05 12.49
CA GLY A 102 7.15 -6.70 12.71
C GLY A 102 7.67 -5.75 11.65
N ASP A 103 8.64 -4.91 12.02
CA ASP A 103 9.30 -3.93 11.11
C ASP A 103 8.32 -3.02 10.34
N GLY A 104 7.15 -2.73 10.91
CA GLY A 104 6.11 -1.92 10.26
C GLY A 104 5.31 -2.68 9.19
N VAL A 105 5.38 -4.01 9.17
CA VAL A 105 4.60 -4.88 8.30
C VAL A 105 3.72 -5.78 9.16
N LEU A 106 2.39 -5.63 9.03
CA LEU A 106 1.38 -6.51 9.60
C LEU A 106 0.88 -7.46 8.51
N THR A 107 1.04 -8.76 8.75
CA THR A 107 0.61 -9.84 7.87
C THR A 107 -0.50 -10.62 8.58
N VAL A 108 -1.67 -10.72 7.94
CA VAL A 108 -2.83 -11.43 8.49
C VAL A 108 -3.23 -12.52 7.49
N ASN A 109 -2.95 -13.77 7.84
CA ASN A 109 -3.37 -14.94 7.09
C ASN A 109 -4.71 -15.42 7.61
N LEU A 110 -5.74 -15.41 6.75
CA LEU A 110 -7.10 -15.84 7.08
C LEU A 110 -7.42 -17.24 6.51
N GLY A 111 -6.38 -18.04 6.28
CA GLY A 111 -6.49 -19.39 5.72
C GLY A 111 -6.61 -19.41 4.19
N GLN A 112 -6.63 -20.62 3.62
CA GLN A 112 -6.57 -20.80 2.16
C GLN A 112 -7.76 -20.21 1.41
N ALA A 113 -8.94 -20.15 2.03
CA ALA A 113 -10.15 -19.65 1.40
C ALA A 113 -10.18 -18.13 1.26
N HIS A 114 -9.54 -17.41 2.18
CA HIS A 114 -9.61 -15.95 2.28
C HIS A 114 -8.29 -15.25 1.94
N GLY A 115 -7.17 -15.99 1.96
CA GLY A 115 -5.86 -15.50 1.58
C GLY A 115 -5.17 -14.69 2.68
N THR A 116 -4.18 -13.89 2.26
CA THR A 116 -3.30 -13.15 3.17
C THR A 116 -3.38 -11.66 2.90
N TYR A 117 -3.69 -10.90 3.95
CA TYR A 117 -3.65 -9.46 3.96
C TYR A 117 -2.26 -8.99 4.41
N VAL A 118 -1.75 -7.95 3.75
CA VAL A 118 -0.49 -7.31 4.15
C VAL A 118 -0.70 -5.82 4.29
N ILE A 119 -0.48 -5.29 5.49
CA ILE A 119 -0.60 -3.87 5.81
C ILE A 119 0.80 -3.37 6.17
N ASN A 120 1.33 -2.42 5.42
CA ASN A 120 2.71 -1.99 5.51
C ASN A 120 2.85 -0.48 5.68
N ARG A 121 3.71 -0.06 6.61
CA ARG A 121 4.19 1.30 6.75
C ARG A 121 5.08 1.70 5.56
N GLN A 122 4.78 2.85 4.95
CA GLN A 122 5.57 3.41 3.85
C GLN A 122 6.10 4.80 4.19
N THR A 123 7.19 4.82 4.97
CA THR A 123 7.83 6.03 5.50
C THR A 123 8.18 7.08 4.45
N PRO A 124 8.76 6.74 3.28
CA PRO A 124 9.12 7.76 2.29
C PRO A 124 7.92 8.56 1.78
N ASN A 125 6.74 7.91 1.73
CA ASN A 125 5.52 8.53 1.23
C ASN A 125 4.59 9.00 2.36
N LYS A 126 4.92 8.72 3.62
CA LYS A 126 4.05 8.93 4.79
C LYS A 126 2.67 8.29 4.61
N GLN A 127 2.66 7.04 4.15
CA GLN A 127 1.44 6.28 3.85
C GLN A 127 1.37 4.96 4.61
N ILE A 128 0.17 4.38 4.63
CA ILE A 128 -0.03 2.95 4.89
C ILE A 128 -0.46 2.29 3.58
N TRP A 129 0.14 1.16 3.24
CA TRP A 129 -0.26 0.37 2.07
C TRP A 129 -0.96 -0.90 2.53
N LEU A 130 -2.02 -1.27 1.85
CA LEU A 130 -2.75 -2.53 2.05
C LEU A 130 -2.62 -3.36 0.77
N SER A 131 -2.33 -4.65 0.92
CA SER A 131 -2.58 -5.67 -0.08
C SER A 131 -3.73 -6.54 0.42
N SER A 132 -4.89 -6.44 -0.22
CA SER A 132 -6.06 -7.26 0.08
C SER A 132 -6.26 -8.34 -0.99
N PRO A 133 -6.53 -9.61 -0.62
CA PRO A 133 -6.92 -10.67 -1.56
C PRO A 133 -8.20 -10.34 -2.33
N SER A 134 -9.12 -9.57 -1.74
CA SER A 134 -10.42 -9.22 -2.35
C SER A 134 -10.35 -7.95 -3.18
N SER A 135 -9.75 -6.87 -2.66
CA SER A 135 -9.77 -5.55 -3.32
C SER A 135 -8.44 -5.12 -3.95
N GLY A 136 -7.38 -5.94 -3.80
CA GLY A 136 -6.06 -5.64 -4.34
C GLY A 136 -5.29 -4.58 -3.55
N PRO A 137 -4.26 -3.97 -4.15
CA PRO A 137 -3.40 -3.00 -3.46
C PRO A 137 -4.06 -1.63 -3.33
N LYS A 138 -3.98 -1.03 -2.14
CA LYS A 138 -4.47 0.33 -1.84
C LYS A 138 -3.42 1.11 -1.03
N ARG A 139 -3.43 2.43 -1.18
CA ARG A 139 -2.51 3.36 -0.51
C ARG A 139 -3.31 4.41 0.23
N PHE A 140 -3.10 4.51 1.54
CA PHE A 140 -3.85 5.40 2.40
C PHE A 140 -2.96 6.57 2.83
N ASP A 141 -3.48 7.77 2.64
CA ASP A 141 -2.89 9.01 3.12
C ASP A 141 -3.51 9.39 4.46
N TYR A 142 -2.72 9.92 5.38
CA TYR A 142 -3.25 10.40 6.65
C TYR A 142 -3.84 11.81 6.49
N VAL A 143 -5.16 11.93 6.64
CA VAL A 143 -5.92 13.17 6.46
C VAL A 143 -6.89 13.30 7.63
N ALA A 144 -6.82 14.44 8.33
CA ALA A 144 -7.76 14.80 9.40
C ALA A 144 -8.00 13.68 10.43
N GLY A 145 -6.93 12.99 10.86
CA GLY A 145 -7.03 11.93 11.86
C GLY A 145 -7.29 10.53 11.30
N LYS A 146 -7.35 10.35 9.97
CA LYS A 146 -7.76 9.09 9.33
C LYS A 146 -6.82 8.68 8.20
N TRP A 147 -6.73 7.38 7.97
CA TRP A 147 -6.08 6.80 6.80
C TRP A 147 -7.07 6.67 5.65
N ILE A 148 -7.03 7.59 4.68
CA ILE A 148 -8.01 7.71 3.58
C ILE A 148 -7.42 7.24 2.26
N TYR A 149 -8.17 6.42 1.53
CA TYR A 149 -7.85 6.06 0.15
C TYR A 149 -8.42 7.10 -0.81
N LYS A 150 -7.56 7.89 -1.45
CA LYS A 150 -7.97 9.02 -2.31
C LYS A 150 -8.90 8.67 -3.46
N HIS A 151 -8.88 7.44 -3.95
CA HIS A 151 -9.68 7.06 -5.13
C HIS A 151 -11.16 6.82 -4.79
N SER A 152 -11.47 6.17 -3.67
CA SER A 152 -12.86 5.88 -3.26
C SER A 152 -13.32 6.77 -2.09
N GLY A 153 -12.40 7.43 -1.39
CA GLY A 153 -12.68 8.24 -0.19
C GLY A 153 -12.92 7.41 1.07
N GLU A 154 -12.86 6.08 0.99
CA GLU A 154 -13.03 5.20 2.15
C GLU A 154 -11.78 5.20 3.04
N SER A 155 -11.98 5.02 4.34
CA SER A 155 -10.86 4.83 5.28
C SER A 155 -10.38 3.38 5.33
N LEU A 156 -9.13 3.18 5.78
CA LEU A 156 -8.56 1.86 6.04
C LEU A 156 -9.47 1.02 6.95
N HIS A 157 -9.93 1.61 8.06
CA HIS A 157 -10.79 0.95 9.03
C HIS A 157 -12.15 0.56 8.43
N GLN A 158 -12.76 1.42 7.62
CA GLN A 158 -14.02 1.10 6.94
C GLN A 158 -13.86 -0.05 5.95
N LEU A 159 -12.77 -0.06 5.18
CA LEU A 159 -12.51 -1.15 4.25
C LEU A 159 -12.31 -2.48 4.98
N LEU A 160 -11.50 -2.49 6.04
CA LEU A 160 -11.28 -3.69 6.86
C LEU A 160 -12.57 -4.15 7.54
N GLN A 161 -13.39 -3.22 8.06
CA GLN A 161 -14.71 -3.53 8.60
C GLN A 161 -15.60 -4.27 7.60
N LEU A 162 -15.60 -3.83 6.34
CA LEU A 162 -16.40 -4.44 5.29
C LEU A 162 -15.86 -5.82 4.89
N GLU A 163 -14.56 -5.92 4.60
CA GLU A 163 -13.96 -7.17 4.10
C GLU A 163 -13.90 -8.24 5.19
N ILE A 164 -13.40 -7.90 6.38
CA ILE A 164 -13.23 -8.86 7.47
C ILE A 164 -14.59 -9.24 8.09
N GLY A 165 -15.54 -8.31 8.16
CA GLY A 165 -16.90 -8.60 8.62
C GLY A 165 -17.67 -9.56 7.70
N GLN A 166 -17.27 -9.70 6.43
CA GLN A 166 -17.84 -10.71 5.53
C GLN A 166 -17.22 -12.10 5.73
N ILE A 167 -15.97 -12.14 6.20
CA ILE A 167 -15.20 -13.37 6.45
C ILE A 167 -15.57 -13.95 7.81
N ILE A 168 -15.47 -13.16 8.87
CA ILE A 168 -15.71 -13.58 10.25
C ILE A 168 -17.17 -13.33 10.59
N LYS A 169 -17.99 -14.39 10.61
CA LYS A 169 -19.44 -14.30 10.84
C LYS A 169 -19.90 -14.71 12.23
N MET A 170 -19.05 -15.44 12.96
CA MET A 170 -19.44 -16.02 14.26
C MET A 170 -19.33 -15.04 15.44
N GLN A 171 -18.73 -13.86 15.24
CA GLN A 171 -18.53 -12.86 16.27
C GLN A 171 -18.68 -11.44 15.71
N PRO A 172 -18.99 -10.44 16.56
CA PRO A 172 -19.03 -9.06 16.13
C PRO A 172 -17.64 -8.56 15.75
N VAL A 173 -17.57 -7.89 14.61
CA VAL A 173 -16.36 -7.18 14.13
C VAL A 173 -16.64 -5.69 14.20
N ASP A 174 -15.74 -4.94 14.83
CA ASP A 174 -15.79 -3.49 14.97
C ASP A 174 -14.38 -2.88 14.91
N PHE A 175 -13.95 -2.51 13.71
CA PHE A 175 -12.72 -1.75 13.47
C PHE A 175 -12.89 -0.24 13.77
N MET A 176 -14.13 0.24 13.95
CA MET A 176 -14.40 1.65 14.22
C MET A 176 -14.10 2.04 15.67
N ARG A 177 -13.79 1.08 16.55
CA ARG A 177 -13.30 1.34 17.91
C ARG A 177 -11.79 1.63 17.99
N LEU A 178 -11.05 1.36 16.91
CA LEU A 178 -9.59 1.49 16.89
C LEU A 178 -9.15 2.95 16.70
N PRO A 179 -7.90 3.30 17.07
CA PRO A 179 -7.36 4.64 16.86
C PRO A 179 -7.43 5.07 15.40
N TYR A 180 -7.59 6.37 15.16
CA TYR A 180 -7.53 6.98 13.82
C TYR A 180 -8.63 6.51 12.84
N CYS A 181 -9.82 6.22 13.37
CA CYS A 181 -11.01 5.83 12.61
C CYS A 181 -12.01 6.98 12.34
N SER A 182 -12.10 7.99 13.21
CA SER A 182 -13.23 8.95 13.30
C SER A 182 -12.82 10.42 13.36
#